data_AF-A0A4Q2D5I8-F1
#
_entry.id   AF-A0A4Q2D5I8-F1
#
_cell.length_a   1.000
_cell.length_b   1.000
_cell.length_c   1.000
_cell.angle_alpha   90.00
_cell.angle_beta   90.00
_cell.angle_gamma   90.00
#
_symmetry.space_group_name_H-M   'P 1'
#
loop_
_entity.id
_entity.type
_entity.pdbx_description
1 polymer ?
#
loop_
_entity_poly.entity_id
_entity_poly.type
_entity_poly.pdbx_seq_one_letter_code
_entity_poly.pdbx_strand_id
1 'polypeptide(L)'
;MVLNKALEVQLMKLIVEPFQSLGELDDMPHRLVIIDGLDECINSDQQSRVEKQYAEDQERVQVRVLDLILALHSRHLPLCFLILSRPEPWIKQHIGSKAFQHAAETLDLYEVGDHMKDVGKFVRDELARIAERLDPQPGDEEVWPGYYTVEVFLGRTGGHILYAATVIRHIDDPYDDPRQRLQDILHIKFNSTQDLTYSTPFSSLHELYRQILRSCPQANRATMVGVLEEILAVRFCFMLERQIHHVLNILDRLSGRAPGRGIKALRPLHAVIRLSGNDDASSSFSPFFYHSSFANFLEDQSQPLPDVTINVQKGLKRVLAGCLKALSAVTMDGQVCDEHIKFSLNKWPILWSQWEPIADADQSSYLKALLATDLTACFARSMMHHGTPDGLLFCLPGLYNSTRTNIVTDKPFSVCPTLVEDVLSHLQSSVNACFLHVLNPEWFTSRRTNPRLVSIHLYVYMCEILKHHPVPAFDNVVQALRGLLETQEKFFKELEEEVEEQVMMPSLNDEDEESEPAVMGMFKLVRQVVE
;
A
#
# COMPACT_ATOMS: atom_id res chain seq x y z
N MET A 1 -17.78 -50.33 9.03
CA MET A 1 -18.79 -49.27 9.31
C MET A 1 -18.76 -48.27 8.17
N VAL A 2 -19.91 -47.80 7.68
CA VAL A 2 -19.98 -46.83 6.55
C VAL A 2 -19.23 -45.53 6.85
N LEU A 3 -19.25 -45.09 8.11
CA LEU A 3 -18.55 -43.89 8.60
C LEU A 3 -17.01 -43.95 8.51
N ASN A 4 -16.43 -45.11 8.24
CA ASN A 4 -14.99 -45.28 8.06
C ASN A 4 -14.59 -45.39 6.57
N LYS A 5 -15.52 -45.12 5.65
CA LYS A 5 -15.28 -45.15 4.20
C LYS A 5 -14.96 -43.74 3.69
N ALA A 6 -14.48 -43.65 2.45
CA ALA A 6 -14.28 -42.37 1.77
C ALA A 6 -15.58 -41.54 1.74
N LEU A 7 -15.48 -40.20 1.78
CA LEU A 7 -16.64 -39.30 1.87
C LEU A 7 -17.63 -39.52 0.72
N GLU A 8 -17.14 -39.85 -0.47
CA GLU A 8 -17.95 -40.16 -1.66
C GLU A 8 -18.83 -41.40 -1.42
N VAL A 9 -18.28 -42.42 -0.74
CA VAL A 9 -19.01 -43.63 -0.37
C VAL A 9 -20.02 -43.32 0.74
N GLN A 10 -19.64 -42.49 1.72
CA GLN A 10 -20.55 -42.05 2.78
C GLN A 10 -21.73 -41.28 2.18
N LEU A 11 -21.47 -40.32 1.30
CA LEU A 11 -22.48 -39.52 0.61
C LEU A 11 -23.43 -40.39 -0.20
N MET A 12 -22.91 -41.37 -0.94
CA MET A 12 -23.74 -42.32 -1.68
C MET A 12 -24.64 -43.15 -0.75
N LYS A 13 -24.08 -43.73 0.32
CA LYS A 13 -24.81 -44.63 1.23
C LYS A 13 -25.75 -43.91 2.20
N LEU A 14 -25.43 -42.69 2.61
CA LEU A 14 -26.12 -41.97 3.68
C LEU A 14 -27.05 -40.88 3.16
N ILE A 15 -26.88 -40.42 1.92
CA ILE A 15 -27.71 -39.35 1.33
C ILE A 15 -28.40 -39.87 0.07
N VAL A 16 -27.62 -40.24 -0.96
CA VAL A 16 -28.18 -40.55 -2.29
C VAL A 16 -29.09 -41.78 -2.27
N GLU A 17 -28.61 -42.92 -1.78
CA GLU A 17 -29.39 -44.16 -1.73
C GLU A 17 -30.67 -44.02 -0.87
N PRO A 18 -30.64 -43.38 0.32
CA PRO A 18 -31.85 -43.07 1.07
C PRO A 18 -32.87 -42.23 0.30
N PHE A 19 -32.45 -41.15 -0.38
CA PHE A 19 -33.38 -40.36 -1.20
C PHE A 19 -33.98 -41.20 -2.34
N GLN A 20 -33.15 -41.96 -3.06
CA GLN A 20 -33.63 -42.82 -4.15
C GLN A 20 -34.60 -43.90 -3.66
N SER A 21 -34.45 -44.37 -2.41
CA SER A 21 -35.35 -45.35 -1.81
C SER A 21 -36.72 -44.77 -1.44
N LEU A 22 -36.86 -43.44 -1.34
CA LEU A 22 -38.13 -42.77 -1.06
C LEU A 22 -39.08 -42.75 -2.28
N GLY A 23 -38.58 -42.99 -3.49
CA GLY A 23 -39.41 -43.01 -4.70
C GLY A 23 -39.57 -41.62 -5.32
N GLU A 24 -40.80 -41.12 -5.44
CA GLU A 24 -41.20 -39.90 -6.16
C GLU A 24 -40.47 -38.63 -5.66
N LEU A 25 -39.26 -38.38 -6.18
CA LEU A 25 -38.43 -37.23 -5.81
C LEU A 25 -38.97 -35.92 -6.38
N ASP A 26 -39.65 -35.96 -7.52
CA ASP A 26 -40.12 -34.77 -8.25
C ASP A 26 -41.24 -34.03 -7.49
N ASP A 27 -42.04 -34.74 -6.71
CA ASP A 27 -43.11 -34.17 -5.89
C ASP A 27 -42.62 -33.71 -4.50
N MET A 28 -41.36 -33.99 -4.16
CA MET A 28 -40.80 -33.57 -2.88
C MET A 28 -40.41 -32.08 -2.91
N PRO A 29 -40.82 -31.30 -1.89
CA PRO A 29 -40.39 -29.91 -1.78
C PRO A 29 -38.87 -29.87 -1.56
N HIS A 30 -38.19 -28.99 -2.30
CA HIS A 30 -36.77 -28.78 -2.14
C HIS A 30 -36.42 -28.40 -0.69
N ARG A 31 -35.38 -29.02 -0.15
CA ARG A 31 -34.81 -28.70 1.16
C ARG A 31 -33.56 -27.86 1.00
N LEU A 32 -33.49 -26.74 1.72
CA LEU A 32 -32.31 -25.90 1.75
C LEU A 32 -31.27 -26.48 2.71
N VAL A 33 -30.06 -26.68 2.20
CA VAL A 33 -28.86 -27.00 2.97
C VAL A 33 -27.97 -25.77 2.98
N ILE A 34 -27.68 -25.27 4.18
CA ILE A 34 -26.80 -24.11 4.38
C ILE A 34 -25.43 -24.62 4.81
N ILE A 35 -24.40 -24.24 4.06
CA ILE A 35 -23.00 -24.48 4.39
C ILE A 35 -22.41 -23.13 4.75
N ASP A 36 -22.28 -22.89 6.05
CA ASP A 36 -21.75 -21.64 6.59
C ASP A 36 -20.26 -21.80 6.91
N GLY A 37 -19.41 -20.95 6.31
CA GLY A 37 -17.96 -20.98 6.49
C GLY A 37 -17.25 -22.14 5.79
N LEU A 38 -17.48 -22.36 4.48
CA LEU A 38 -16.76 -23.39 3.72
C LEU A 38 -15.23 -23.23 3.84
N ASP A 39 -14.72 -22.01 3.81
CA ASP A 39 -13.30 -21.68 3.96
C ASP A 39 -12.70 -22.00 5.33
N GLU A 40 -13.54 -22.31 6.33
CA GLU A 40 -13.10 -22.79 7.64
C GLU A 40 -12.94 -24.32 7.69
N CYS A 41 -13.34 -25.03 6.62
CA CYS A 41 -13.18 -26.48 6.56
C CYS A 41 -11.70 -26.86 6.53
N ILE A 42 -11.29 -27.63 7.54
CA ILE A 42 -9.93 -28.16 7.69
C ILE A 42 -9.93 -29.69 7.70
N ASN A 43 -8.82 -30.30 7.29
CA ASN A 43 -8.68 -31.75 7.38
C ASN A 43 -8.48 -32.17 8.84
N SER A 44 -9.48 -32.84 9.43
CA SER A 44 -9.50 -33.20 10.86
C SER A 44 -9.15 -34.66 11.13
N ASP A 45 -8.47 -35.35 10.21
CA ASP A 45 -8.11 -36.77 10.36
C ASP A 45 -7.50 -37.07 11.75
N GLN A 46 -8.34 -37.63 12.65
CA GLN A 46 -8.03 -37.94 14.05
C GLN A 46 -6.94 -39.01 14.23
N GLN A 47 -6.39 -39.56 13.13
CA GLN A 47 -5.43 -40.66 13.16
C GLN A 47 -3.97 -40.25 12.92
N SER A 48 -3.68 -39.01 12.51
CA SER A 48 -2.30 -38.51 12.52
C SER A 48 -2.08 -37.56 13.68
N ARG A 49 -1.33 -38.01 14.70
CA ARG A 49 -0.72 -37.16 15.75
C ARG A 49 0.35 -36.20 15.21
N VAL A 50 0.30 -35.89 13.91
CA VAL A 50 1.15 -34.89 13.26
C VAL A 50 0.22 -33.75 12.94
N GLU A 51 0.44 -32.60 13.58
CA GLU A 51 -0.23 -31.34 13.27
C GLU A 51 -0.02 -31.01 11.79
N LYS A 52 -0.98 -31.37 10.93
CA LYS A 52 -0.97 -30.94 9.52
C LYS A 52 -1.52 -29.51 9.46
N GLN A 53 -0.66 -28.55 9.77
CA GLN A 53 -0.90 -27.10 9.75
C GLN A 53 -0.62 -26.49 8.36
N TYR A 54 -1.09 -27.08 7.26
CA TYR A 54 -0.73 -26.57 5.92
C TYR A 54 -1.96 -26.21 5.09
N ALA A 55 -1.96 -24.99 4.52
CA ALA A 55 -2.98 -24.49 3.61
C ALA A 55 -3.29 -25.42 2.41
N GLU A 56 -2.34 -26.24 1.97
CA GLU A 56 -2.55 -27.20 0.88
C GLU A 56 -3.55 -28.30 1.23
N ASP A 57 -3.60 -28.72 2.50
CA ASP A 57 -4.59 -29.70 2.97
C ASP A 57 -5.97 -29.03 3.16
N GLN A 58 -6.01 -27.74 3.51
CA GLN A 58 -7.26 -26.97 3.59
C GLN A 58 -7.88 -26.75 2.20
N GLU A 59 -7.09 -26.29 1.22
CA GLU A 59 -7.53 -26.09 -0.17
C GLU A 59 -8.17 -27.37 -0.74
N ARG A 60 -7.51 -28.52 -0.55
CA ARG A 60 -8.02 -29.82 -1.02
C ARG A 60 -9.33 -30.22 -0.35
N VAL A 61 -9.48 -30.00 0.96
CA VAL A 61 -10.72 -30.33 1.68
C VAL A 61 -11.87 -29.45 1.21
N GLN A 62 -11.64 -28.15 1.07
CA GLN A 62 -12.66 -27.19 0.67
C GLN A 62 -13.13 -27.44 -0.77
N VAL A 63 -12.20 -27.68 -1.69
CA VAL A 63 -12.52 -28.09 -3.07
C VAL A 63 -13.27 -29.42 -3.08
N ARG A 64 -12.86 -30.40 -2.25
CA ARG A 64 -13.56 -31.68 -2.17
C ARG A 64 -15.01 -31.53 -1.67
N VAL A 65 -15.28 -30.64 -0.73
CA VAL A 65 -16.66 -30.36 -0.30
C VAL A 65 -17.49 -29.81 -1.47
N LEU A 66 -16.94 -28.91 -2.27
CA LEU A 66 -17.59 -28.42 -3.50
C LEU A 66 -17.85 -29.57 -4.49
N ASP A 67 -16.87 -30.43 -4.74
CA ASP A 67 -17.04 -31.60 -5.62
C ASP A 67 -18.16 -32.53 -5.14
N LEU A 68 -18.27 -32.75 -3.83
CA LEU A 68 -19.33 -33.57 -3.22
C LEU A 68 -20.72 -32.93 -3.39
N ILE A 69 -20.83 -31.61 -3.26
CA ILE A 69 -22.08 -30.87 -3.51
C ILE A 69 -22.48 -30.97 -4.97
N LEU A 70 -21.52 -30.78 -5.89
CA LEU A 70 -21.75 -30.91 -7.32
C LEU A 70 -22.20 -32.34 -7.69
N ALA A 71 -21.61 -33.35 -7.05
CA ALA A 71 -22.02 -34.73 -7.19
C ALA A 71 -23.48 -34.94 -6.74
N LEU A 72 -23.91 -34.34 -5.63
CA LEU A 72 -25.31 -34.38 -5.19
C LEU A 72 -26.25 -33.67 -6.17
N HIS A 73 -25.87 -32.49 -6.65
CA HIS A 73 -26.64 -31.74 -7.64
C HIS A 73 -26.87 -32.56 -8.92
N SER A 74 -25.85 -33.28 -9.41
CA SER A 74 -25.95 -34.14 -10.60
C SER A 74 -26.93 -35.31 -10.46
N ARG A 75 -27.38 -35.64 -9.25
CA ARG A 75 -28.35 -36.70 -8.98
C ARG A 75 -29.80 -36.22 -8.94
N HIS A 76 -30.06 -34.94 -9.19
CA HIS A 76 -31.39 -34.33 -9.19
C HIS A 76 -32.17 -34.61 -7.89
N LEU A 77 -31.47 -34.61 -6.76
CA LEU A 77 -32.13 -34.70 -5.45
C LEU A 77 -32.89 -33.40 -5.16
N PRO A 78 -33.98 -33.43 -4.36
CA PRO A 78 -34.73 -32.23 -3.97
C PRO A 78 -33.97 -31.43 -2.89
N LEU A 79 -32.74 -31.04 -3.19
CA LEU A 79 -31.83 -30.28 -2.32
C LEU A 79 -31.39 -29.00 -3.04
N CYS A 80 -31.43 -27.89 -2.32
CA CYS A 80 -30.84 -26.62 -2.73
C CYS A 80 -29.70 -26.29 -1.76
N PHE A 81 -28.60 -25.73 -2.26
CA PHE A 81 -27.45 -25.40 -1.44
C PHE A 81 -27.24 -23.88 -1.40
N LEU A 82 -27.12 -23.33 -0.19
CA LEU A 82 -26.57 -22.00 0.05
C LEU A 82 -25.19 -22.18 0.66
N ILE A 83 -24.16 -21.73 -0.06
CA ILE A 83 -22.76 -21.85 0.36
C ILE A 83 -22.26 -20.46 0.72
N LEU A 84 -21.90 -20.26 1.98
CA LEU A 84 -21.27 -19.03 2.48
C LEU A 84 -19.79 -19.32 2.70
N SER A 85 -18.94 -18.47 2.12
CA SER A 85 -17.50 -18.66 2.15
C SER A 85 -16.79 -17.32 1.94
N ARG A 86 -15.62 -17.17 2.54
CA ARG A 86 -14.66 -16.16 2.08
C ARG A 86 -14.22 -16.46 0.64
N PRO A 87 -13.82 -15.42 -0.12
CA PRO A 87 -13.41 -15.54 -1.52
C PRO A 87 -11.99 -16.12 -1.67
N GLU A 88 -11.68 -17.24 -1.00
CA GLU A 88 -10.41 -17.94 -1.12
C GLU A 88 -10.07 -18.20 -2.60
N PRO A 89 -8.84 -17.96 -3.08
CA PRO A 89 -8.51 -18.05 -4.51
C PRO A 89 -8.88 -19.39 -5.15
N TRP A 90 -8.73 -20.50 -4.43
CA TRP A 90 -9.08 -21.83 -4.94
C TRP A 90 -10.60 -22.10 -4.94
N ILE A 91 -11.34 -21.53 -3.99
CA ILE A 91 -12.81 -21.60 -3.98
C ILE A 91 -13.36 -20.80 -5.17
N LYS A 92 -12.90 -19.56 -5.34
CA LYS A 92 -13.26 -18.72 -6.50
C LYS A 92 -12.93 -19.42 -7.82
N GLN A 93 -11.72 -19.98 -7.94
CA GLN A 93 -11.31 -20.70 -9.15
C GLN A 93 -12.19 -21.93 -9.42
N HIS A 94 -12.54 -22.70 -8.39
CA HIS A 94 -13.33 -23.92 -8.55
C HIS A 94 -14.80 -23.64 -8.88
N ILE A 95 -15.42 -22.66 -8.21
CA ILE A 95 -16.78 -22.19 -8.53
C ILE A 95 -16.83 -21.57 -9.94
N GLY A 96 -15.75 -20.88 -10.35
CA GLY A 96 -15.62 -20.35 -11.70
C GLY A 96 -15.44 -21.41 -12.80
N SER A 97 -15.34 -22.70 -12.46
CA SER A 97 -15.21 -23.79 -13.44
C SER A 97 -16.49 -24.01 -14.23
N LYS A 98 -16.38 -24.55 -15.46
CA LYS A 98 -17.54 -24.84 -16.33
C LYS A 98 -18.60 -25.72 -15.66
N ALA A 99 -18.19 -26.59 -14.74
CA ALA A 99 -19.10 -27.51 -14.06
C ALA A 99 -20.00 -26.76 -13.06
N PHE A 100 -19.47 -25.78 -12.35
CA PHE A 100 -20.23 -24.94 -11.42
C PHE A 100 -20.98 -23.80 -12.10
N GLN A 101 -20.47 -23.26 -13.20
CA GLN A 101 -21.13 -22.16 -13.94
C GLN A 101 -22.59 -22.46 -14.34
N HIS A 102 -22.94 -23.73 -14.55
CA HIS A 102 -24.30 -24.14 -14.91
C HIS A 102 -25.14 -24.60 -13.70
N ALA A 103 -24.51 -24.75 -12.53
CA ALA A 103 -25.11 -25.34 -11.33
C ALA A 103 -25.23 -24.36 -10.16
N ALA A 104 -24.50 -23.25 -10.17
CA ALA A 104 -24.46 -22.29 -9.08
C ALA A 104 -24.42 -20.85 -9.59
N GLU A 105 -25.10 -19.97 -8.86
CA GLU A 105 -24.99 -18.52 -8.97
C GLU A 105 -24.09 -18.02 -7.84
N THR A 106 -23.19 -17.07 -8.13
CA THR A 106 -22.29 -16.47 -7.14
C THR A 106 -22.74 -15.03 -6.87
N LEU A 107 -22.91 -14.69 -5.60
CA LEU A 107 -23.23 -13.34 -5.15
C LEU A 107 -22.11 -12.84 -4.26
N ASP A 108 -21.44 -11.75 -4.65
CA ASP A 108 -20.47 -11.09 -3.79
C ASP A 108 -21.19 -10.16 -2.82
N LEU A 109 -21.30 -10.59 -1.56
CA LEU A 109 -21.95 -9.81 -0.51
C LEU A 109 -21.23 -8.48 -0.25
N TYR A 110 -19.92 -8.40 -0.52
CA TYR A 110 -19.16 -7.17 -0.38
C TYR A 110 -19.47 -6.17 -1.51
N GLU A 111 -19.81 -6.63 -2.71
CA GLU A 111 -20.19 -5.71 -3.80
C GLU A 111 -21.63 -5.22 -3.69
N VAL A 112 -22.56 -6.09 -3.24
CA VAL A 112 -23.99 -5.76 -3.25
C VAL A 112 -24.49 -5.06 -1.98
N GLY A 113 -23.75 -5.17 -0.87
CA GLY A 113 -24.10 -4.59 0.43
C GLY A 113 -23.70 -3.12 0.57
N ASP A 114 -24.48 -2.34 1.32
CA ASP A 114 -24.09 -1.00 1.75
C ASP A 114 -23.40 -1.08 3.12
N HIS A 115 -22.14 -1.57 3.11
CA HIS A 115 -21.38 -1.85 4.33
C HIS A 115 -21.20 -0.62 5.21
N MET A 116 -21.04 0.55 4.60
CA MET A 116 -20.87 1.79 5.34
C MET A 116 -22.15 2.14 6.09
N LYS A 117 -23.32 1.95 5.49
CA LYS A 117 -24.60 2.19 6.14
C LYS A 117 -24.92 1.13 7.20
N ASP A 118 -24.61 -0.13 6.94
CA ASP A 118 -24.85 -1.22 7.88
C ASP A 118 -23.97 -1.07 9.14
N VAL A 119 -22.67 -0.81 8.95
CA VAL A 119 -21.76 -0.48 10.05
C VAL A 119 -22.15 0.85 10.70
N GLY A 120 -22.56 1.84 9.90
CA GLY A 120 -23.11 3.11 10.34
C GLY A 120 -24.23 2.96 11.36
N LYS A 121 -25.20 2.10 11.04
CA LYS A 121 -26.32 1.78 11.92
C LYS A 121 -25.84 1.06 13.18
N PHE A 122 -25.06 0.00 13.03
CA PHE A 122 -24.52 -0.76 14.16
C PHE A 122 -23.76 0.12 15.16
N VAL A 123 -22.85 0.96 14.68
CA VAL A 123 -22.05 1.86 15.52
C VAL A 123 -22.93 2.86 16.26
N ARG A 124 -23.89 3.49 15.57
CA ARG A 124 -24.79 4.46 16.21
C ARG A 124 -25.66 3.80 17.28
N ASP A 125 -26.23 2.63 16.99
CA ASP A 125 -27.08 1.89 17.91
C ASP A 125 -26.28 1.44 19.15
N GLU A 126 -25.07 0.91 18.97
CA GLU A 126 -24.22 0.46 20.10
C GLU A 126 -23.67 1.61 20.93
N LEU A 127 -23.26 2.73 20.31
CA LEU A 127 -22.86 3.91 21.07
C LEU A 127 -24.04 4.50 21.84
N ALA A 128 -25.24 4.54 21.27
CA ALA A 128 -26.44 4.97 22.00
C ALA A 128 -26.71 4.06 23.21
N ARG A 129 -26.61 2.74 23.04
CA ARG A 129 -26.76 1.77 24.14
C ARG A 129 -25.73 1.98 25.26
N ILE A 130 -24.47 2.30 24.91
CA ILE A 130 -23.44 2.61 25.90
C ILE A 130 -23.75 3.95 26.59
N ALA A 131 -24.19 4.95 25.83
CA ALA A 131 -24.53 6.28 26.34
C ALA A 131 -25.65 6.24 27.40
N GLU A 132 -26.65 5.37 27.22
CA GLU A 132 -27.74 5.16 28.18
C GLU A 132 -27.26 4.73 29.58
N ARG A 133 -26.07 4.14 29.68
CA ARG A 133 -25.47 3.68 30.95
C ARG A 133 -24.54 4.71 31.58
N LEU A 134 -24.23 5.79 30.87
CA LEU A 134 -23.31 6.82 31.35
C LEU A 134 -24.05 7.86 32.17
N ASP A 135 -23.50 8.18 33.33
CA ASP A 135 -23.97 9.32 34.09
C ASP A 135 -23.71 10.62 33.29
N PRO A 136 -24.69 11.55 33.24
CA PRO A 136 -24.48 12.87 32.64
C PRO A 136 -23.40 13.61 33.41
N GLN A 137 -22.33 14.05 32.73
CA GLN A 137 -21.32 14.87 33.38
C GLN A 137 -21.76 16.35 33.40
N PRO A 138 -21.61 17.05 34.55
CA PRO A 138 -21.94 18.47 34.63
C PRO A 138 -20.92 19.29 33.83
N GLY A 139 -21.40 19.99 32.80
CA GLY A 139 -20.58 20.88 31.96
C GLY A 139 -20.36 20.41 30.52
N ASP A 140 -20.87 19.24 30.13
CA ASP A 140 -20.83 18.79 28.74
C ASP A 140 -21.80 19.62 27.89
N GLU A 141 -21.27 20.37 26.92
CA GLU A 141 -22.07 21.15 25.96
C GLU A 141 -22.70 20.26 24.86
N GLU A 142 -22.15 19.05 24.62
CA GLU A 142 -22.62 18.08 23.61
C GLU A 142 -22.87 16.70 24.24
N VAL A 143 -24.00 16.07 23.89
CA VAL A 143 -24.34 14.71 24.34
C VAL A 143 -23.43 13.70 23.66
N TRP A 144 -22.63 12.96 24.44
CA TRP A 144 -21.78 11.87 23.92
C TRP A 144 -22.62 10.85 23.13
N PRO A 145 -22.14 10.34 21.98
CA PRO A 145 -20.77 10.45 21.44
C PRO A 145 -20.44 11.72 20.65
N GLY A 146 -21.44 12.55 20.30
CA GLY A 146 -21.27 13.68 19.37
C GLY A 146 -21.13 13.24 17.90
N TYR A 147 -21.61 14.08 16.97
CA TYR A 147 -21.66 13.71 15.54
C TYR A 147 -20.26 13.45 14.96
N TYR A 148 -19.30 14.34 15.27
CA TYR A 148 -17.95 14.27 14.73
C TYR A 148 -17.22 12.99 15.14
N THR A 149 -17.31 12.60 16.42
CA THR A 149 -16.70 11.35 16.94
C THR A 149 -17.23 10.13 16.20
N VAL A 150 -18.54 10.09 15.93
CA VAL A 150 -19.17 8.99 15.19
C VAL A 150 -18.63 8.95 13.76
N GLU A 151 -18.58 10.08 13.05
CA GLU A 151 -18.07 10.12 11.68
C GLU A 151 -16.59 9.71 11.60
N VAL A 152 -15.75 10.14 12.54
CA VAL A 152 -14.34 9.72 12.61
C VAL A 152 -14.24 8.22 12.88
N PHE A 153 -15.04 7.68 13.81
CA PHE A 153 -15.06 6.25 14.07
C PHE A 153 -15.50 5.46 12.83
N LEU A 154 -16.60 5.87 12.18
CA LEU A 154 -17.08 5.26 10.93
C LEU A 154 -16.02 5.28 9.85
N GLY A 155 -15.35 6.41 9.65
CA GLY A 155 -14.20 6.52 8.74
C GLY A 155 -13.09 5.53 9.07
N ARG A 156 -12.75 5.34 10.36
CA ARG A 156 -11.76 4.35 10.79
C ARG A 156 -12.20 2.91 10.57
N THR A 157 -13.50 2.61 10.57
CA THR A 157 -13.98 1.24 10.30
C THR A 157 -13.86 0.85 8.83
N GLY A 158 -13.94 1.82 7.90
CA GLY A 158 -13.99 1.56 6.47
C GLY A 158 -15.04 0.51 6.07
N GLY A 159 -16.17 0.44 6.78
CA GLY A 159 -17.25 -0.53 6.52
C GLY A 159 -17.00 -1.94 7.06
N HIS A 160 -15.96 -2.15 7.88
CA HIS A 160 -15.64 -3.48 8.42
C HIS A 160 -16.33 -3.71 9.78
N ILE A 161 -17.41 -4.49 9.77
CA ILE A 161 -18.19 -4.82 10.98
C ILE A 161 -17.35 -5.50 12.06
N LEU A 162 -16.38 -6.34 11.70
CA LEU A 162 -15.49 -7.01 12.64
C LEU A 162 -14.67 -6.01 13.46
N TYR A 163 -14.11 -4.99 12.80
CA TYR A 163 -13.35 -3.94 13.48
C TYR A 163 -14.28 -3.08 14.35
N ALA A 164 -15.42 -2.66 13.80
CA ALA A 164 -16.42 -1.88 14.54
C ALA A 164 -16.84 -2.61 15.83
N ALA A 165 -17.21 -3.88 15.74
CA ALA A 165 -17.60 -4.69 16.89
C ALA A 165 -16.44 -4.91 17.87
N THR A 166 -15.20 -4.99 17.39
CA THR A 166 -14.01 -5.09 18.26
C THR A 166 -13.81 -3.82 19.07
N VAL A 167 -13.94 -2.65 18.45
CA VAL A 167 -13.86 -1.35 19.12
C VAL A 167 -15.01 -1.18 20.11
N ILE A 168 -16.25 -1.49 19.73
CA ILE A 168 -17.42 -1.43 20.63
C ILE A 168 -17.21 -2.29 21.87
N ARG A 169 -16.77 -3.56 21.71
CA ARG A 169 -16.47 -4.44 22.84
C ARG A 169 -15.32 -3.93 23.70
N HIS A 170 -14.37 -3.22 23.11
CA HIS A 170 -13.26 -2.60 23.85
C HIS A 170 -13.75 -1.45 24.71
N ILE A 171 -14.62 -0.58 24.19
CA ILE A 171 -15.08 0.59 24.94
C ILE A 171 -16.20 0.25 25.94
N ASP A 172 -17.03 -0.77 25.68
CA ASP A 172 -18.08 -1.27 26.60
C ASP A 172 -17.51 -2.15 27.72
N ASP A 173 -16.38 -1.73 28.29
CA ASP A 173 -15.78 -2.37 29.46
C ASP A 173 -16.38 -1.76 30.74
N PRO A 174 -16.86 -2.59 31.69
CA PRO A 174 -17.54 -2.08 32.88
C PRO A 174 -16.61 -1.39 33.89
N TYR A 175 -15.28 -1.47 33.70
CA TYR A 175 -14.30 -0.95 34.65
C TYR A 175 -13.64 0.37 34.19
N ASP A 176 -13.78 0.75 32.92
CA ASP A 176 -13.14 1.92 32.32
C ASP A 176 -14.17 2.93 31.77
N ASP A 177 -13.75 4.17 31.49
CA ASP A 177 -14.60 5.17 30.83
C ASP A 177 -14.64 4.95 29.30
N PRO A 178 -15.80 4.59 28.71
CA PRO A 178 -15.93 4.42 27.26
C PRO A 178 -15.61 5.68 26.47
N ARG A 179 -15.80 6.87 27.06
CA ARG A 179 -15.48 8.15 26.39
C ARG A 179 -13.98 8.24 26.15
N GLN A 180 -13.18 8.02 27.20
CA GLN A 180 -11.73 8.06 27.11
C GLN A 180 -11.20 6.98 26.17
N ARG A 181 -11.67 5.73 26.30
CA ARG A 181 -11.19 4.63 25.44
C ARG A 181 -11.50 4.83 23.96
N LEU A 182 -12.69 5.36 23.65
CA LEU A 182 -13.01 5.71 22.27
C LEU A 182 -12.07 6.83 21.79
N GLN A 183 -11.84 7.86 22.60
CA GLN A 183 -10.91 8.92 22.24
C GLN A 183 -9.48 8.41 22.03
N ASP A 184 -8.99 7.51 22.88
CA ASP A 184 -7.67 6.88 22.70
C ASP A 184 -7.61 6.18 21.33
N ILE A 185 -8.61 5.35 21.00
CA ILE A 185 -8.68 4.69 19.70
C ILE A 185 -8.73 5.68 18.52
N LEU A 186 -9.44 6.81 18.66
CA LEU A 186 -9.60 7.81 17.59
C LEU A 186 -8.44 8.82 17.51
N HIS A 187 -7.70 9.05 18.59
CA HIS A 187 -6.61 10.02 18.69
C HIS A 187 -5.21 9.39 18.59
N ILE A 188 -5.09 8.05 18.57
CA ILE A 188 -3.84 7.39 18.20
C ILE A 188 -3.47 7.82 16.77
N LYS A 189 -2.61 8.83 16.70
CA LYS A 189 -1.62 9.04 15.66
C LYS A 189 -0.48 8.09 16.01
N PHE A 190 -0.21 7.15 15.10
CA PHE A 190 1.07 6.47 14.90
C PHE A 190 2.07 6.65 16.05
N ASN A 191 1.98 5.79 17.07
CA ASN A 191 3.07 5.24 17.87
C ASN A 191 2.48 4.58 19.13
N SER A 192 2.39 3.25 19.10
CA SER A 192 2.40 2.31 20.24
C SER A 192 1.70 2.78 21.53
N THR A 193 0.51 2.26 21.80
CA THR A 193 0.05 2.10 23.18
C THR A 193 0.05 0.62 23.56
N GLN A 194 0.89 0.28 24.53
CA GLN A 194 0.93 -1.04 25.15
C GLN A 194 -0.45 -1.47 25.67
N ASP A 195 -1.33 -0.53 26.01
CA ASP A 195 -2.68 -0.77 26.55
C ASP A 195 -3.65 -1.45 25.56
N LEU A 196 -3.54 -1.18 24.24
CA LEU A 196 -4.36 -1.90 23.25
C LEU A 196 -3.97 -3.38 23.16
N THR A 197 -2.69 -3.70 23.37
CA THR A 197 -2.16 -5.06 23.37
C THR A 197 -2.71 -5.92 24.50
N TYR A 198 -3.12 -5.32 25.62
CA TYR A 198 -3.69 -6.02 26.78
C TYR A 198 -5.23 -6.06 26.77
N SER A 199 -5.87 -5.41 25.81
CA SER A 199 -7.31 -5.50 25.63
C SER A 199 -7.73 -6.88 25.10
N THR A 200 -8.66 -7.55 25.79
CA THR A 200 -9.19 -8.87 25.39
C THR A 200 -9.82 -8.88 23.98
N PRO A 201 -10.64 -7.89 23.58
CA PRO A 201 -11.13 -7.76 22.20
C PRO A 201 -10.03 -7.69 21.13
N PHE A 202 -9.05 -6.80 21.29
CA PHE A 202 -7.94 -6.68 20.34
C PHE A 202 -7.01 -7.89 20.37
N SER A 203 -6.85 -8.54 21.53
CA SER A 203 -6.12 -9.82 21.64
C SER A 203 -6.77 -10.92 20.81
N SER A 204 -8.10 -10.97 20.76
CA SER A 204 -8.85 -11.94 19.95
C SER A 204 -8.68 -11.66 18.45
N LEU A 205 -8.71 -10.38 18.05
CA LEU A 205 -8.43 -9.96 16.67
C LEU A 205 -6.99 -10.28 16.27
N HIS A 206 -6.02 -10.00 17.13
CA HIS A 206 -4.61 -10.32 16.91
C HIS A 206 -4.40 -11.83 16.82
N GLU A 207 -5.11 -12.65 17.60
CA GLU A 207 -5.01 -14.10 17.48
C GLU A 207 -5.58 -14.60 16.15
N LEU A 208 -6.68 -14.03 15.66
CA LEU A 208 -7.16 -14.30 14.31
C LEU A 208 -6.09 -13.97 13.25
N TYR A 209 -5.41 -12.82 13.37
CA TYR A 209 -4.30 -12.48 12.49
C TYR A 209 -3.14 -13.47 12.59
N ARG A 210 -2.78 -13.92 13.79
CA ARG A 210 -1.75 -14.97 13.98
C ARG A 210 -2.17 -16.28 13.34
N GLN A 211 -3.43 -16.69 13.46
CA GLN A 211 -3.95 -17.90 12.80
C GLN A 211 -3.81 -17.82 11.28
N ILE A 212 -4.14 -16.66 10.69
CA ILE A 212 -3.96 -16.42 9.25
C ILE A 212 -2.49 -16.48 8.86
N LEU A 213 -1.57 -15.91 9.65
CA LEU A 213 -0.13 -16.03 9.39
C LEU A 213 0.37 -17.47 9.47
N ARG A 214 -0.14 -18.27 10.42
CA ARG A 214 0.24 -19.68 10.59
C ARG A 214 -0.19 -20.57 9.43
N SER A 215 -1.25 -20.20 8.69
CA SER A 215 -1.71 -20.95 7.51
C SER A 215 -0.63 -21.03 6.41
N CYS A 216 0.30 -20.07 6.40
CA CYS A 216 1.38 -20.05 5.42
C CYS A 216 2.34 -21.25 5.61
N PRO A 217 2.55 -22.06 4.55
CA PRO A 217 3.47 -23.20 4.61
C PRO A 217 4.88 -22.77 4.99
N GLN A 218 5.56 -23.56 5.84
CA GLN A 218 6.90 -23.24 6.34
C GLN A 218 7.91 -22.92 5.22
N ALA A 219 7.85 -23.65 4.10
CA ALA A 219 8.71 -23.40 2.93
C ALA A 219 8.50 -22.02 2.28
N ASN A 220 7.34 -21.40 2.45
CA ASN A 220 6.99 -20.11 1.88
C ASN A 220 7.04 -18.95 2.90
N ARG A 221 7.11 -19.22 4.21
CA ARG A 221 7.10 -18.20 5.27
C ARG A 221 8.17 -17.13 5.09
N ALA A 222 9.40 -17.50 4.78
CA ALA A 222 10.48 -16.53 4.57
C ALA A 222 10.18 -15.57 3.40
N THR A 223 9.58 -16.08 2.32
CA THR A 223 9.17 -15.23 1.19
C THR A 223 7.98 -14.35 1.58
N MET A 224 6.99 -14.91 2.28
CA MET A 224 5.83 -14.16 2.77
C MET A 224 6.25 -12.99 3.67
N VAL A 225 7.12 -13.25 4.66
CA VAL A 225 7.70 -12.22 5.53
C VAL A 225 8.40 -11.15 4.70
N GLY A 226 9.24 -11.56 3.75
CA GLY A 226 9.94 -10.61 2.89
C GLY A 226 8.99 -9.68 2.13
N VAL A 227 7.92 -10.24 1.56
CA VAL A 227 6.93 -9.47 0.81
C VAL A 227 6.09 -8.58 1.73
N LEU A 228 5.71 -9.03 2.93
CA LEU A 228 4.99 -8.22 3.92
C LEU A 228 5.81 -7.00 4.36
N GLU A 229 7.09 -7.21 4.71
CA GLU A 229 8.00 -6.12 5.07
C GLU A 229 8.10 -5.07 3.95
N GLU A 230 8.15 -5.51 2.69
CA GLU A 230 8.23 -4.62 1.53
C GLU A 230 6.93 -3.86 1.29
N ILE A 231 5.77 -4.53 1.36
CA ILE A 231 4.45 -3.90 1.22
C ILE A 231 4.24 -2.82 2.28
N LEU A 232 4.61 -3.10 3.53
CA LEU A 232 4.54 -2.13 4.62
C LEU A 232 5.46 -0.94 4.34
N ALA A 233 6.69 -1.19 3.86
CA ALA A 233 7.64 -0.14 3.52
C ALA A 233 7.16 0.77 2.37
N VAL A 234 6.51 0.20 1.33
CA VAL A 234 6.07 0.97 0.16
C VAL A 234 4.62 1.43 0.23
N ARG A 235 3.95 1.27 1.38
CA ARG A 235 2.50 1.50 1.55
C ARG A 235 2.05 2.86 1.01
N PHE A 236 2.83 3.90 1.30
CA PHE A 236 2.55 5.27 0.87
C PHE A 236 2.97 5.58 -0.57
N CYS A 237 3.87 4.77 -1.15
CA CYS A 237 4.31 4.97 -2.54
C CYS A 237 3.24 4.58 -3.57
N PHE A 238 2.26 3.76 -3.16
CA PHE A 238 1.24 3.17 -4.02
C PHE A 238 -0.18 3.56 -3.61
N MET A 239 -0.40 4.66 -2.88
CA MET A 239 -1.75 5.04 -2.42
C MET A 239 -2.76 5.24 -3.56
N LEU A 240 -2.30 5.56 -4.77
CA LEU A 240 -3.15 5.73 -5.95
C LEU A 240 -3.17 4.48 -6.85
N GLU A 241 -2.31 3.49 -6.59
CA GLU A 241 -2.22 2.27 -7.38
C GLU A 241 -3.24 1.25 -6.91
N ARG A 242 -4.11 0.81 -7.83
CA ARG A 242 -5.23 -0.08 -7.50
C ARG A 242 -4.96 -1.53 -7.85
N GLN A 243 -3.86 -1.82 -8.57
CA GLN A 243 -3.53 -3.17 -8.98
C GLN A 243 -2.38 -3.75 -8.15
N ILE A 244 -2.71 -4.48 -7.09
CA ILE A 244 -1.70 -5.15 -6.25
C ILE A 244 -0.78 -6.09 -7.04
N HIS A 245 -1.28 -6.73 -8.10
CA HIS A 245 -0.49 -7.57 -8.98
C HIS A 245 0.67 -6.80 -9.64
N HIS A 246 0.39 -5.57 -10.09
CA HIS A 246 1.39 -4.68 -10.66
C HIS A 246 2.45 -4.30 -9.61
N VAL A 247 2.01 -3.92 -8.40
CA VAL A 247 2.92 -3.62 -7.29
C VAL A 247 3.82 -4.81 -6.94
N LEU A 248 3.25 -5.99 -6.78
CA LEU A 248 3.99 -7.20 -6.44
C LEU A 248 5.00 -7.59 -7.51
N ASN A 249 4.68 -7.36 -8.79
CA ASN A 249 5.62 -7.58 -9.89
C ASN A 249 6.82 -6.62 -9.84
N ILE A 250 6.58 -5.34 -9.50
CA ILE A 250 7.66 -4.37 -9.28
C ILE A 250 8.53 -4.82 -8.11
N LEU A 251 7.93 -5.18 -6.97
CA LEU A 251 8.65 -5.62 -5.77
C LEU A 251 9.46 -6.90 -6.02
N ASP A 252 8.87 -7.87 -6.73
CA ASP A 252 9.58 -9.10 -7.12
C ASP A 252 10.85 -8.77 -7.92
N ARG A 253 10.75 -7.88 -8.92
CA ARG A 253 11.93 -7.46 -9.71
C ARG A 253 12.98 -6.74 -8.86
N LEU A 254 12.57 -5.75 -8.05
CA LEU A 254 13.49 -4.96 -7.22
C LEU A 254 14.20 -5.81 -6.17
N SER A 255 13.52 -6.80 -5.62
CA SER A 255 14.09 -7.73 -4.64
C SER A 255 14.76 -8.96 -5.26
N GLY A 256 14.85 -9.03 -6.59
CA GLY A 256 15.50 -10.13 -7.31
C GLY A 256 14.76 -11.48 -7.23
N ARG A 257 13.46 -11.46 -6.96
CA ARG A 257 12.59 -12.64 -6.99
C ARG A 257 12.08 -12.92 -8.41
N ALA A 258 11.80 -14.18 -8.68
CA ALA A 258 11.14 -14.57 -9.91
C ALA A 258 9.72 -13.95 -9.98
N PRO A 259 9.24 -13.52 -11.17
CA PRO A 259 7.93 -12.92 -11.32
C PRO A 259 6.80 -13.79 -10.74
N GLY A 260 5.89 -13.17 -9.99
CA GLY A 260 4.75 -13.84 -9.38
C GLY A 260 5.10 -14.69 -8.15
N ARG A 261 6.32 -14.59 -7.61
CA ARG A 261 6.66 -15.23 -6.32
C ARG A 261 6.01 -14.48 -5.16
N GLY A 262 5.93 -13.15 -5.23
CA GLY A 262 5.32 -12.33 -4.19
C GLY A 262 3.85 -12.70 -3.97
N ILE A 263 3.06 -12.75 -5.05
CA ILE A 263 1.64 -13.11 -4.96
C ILE A 263 1.42 -14.54 -4.45
N LYS A 264 2.25 -15.50 -4.88
CA LYS A 264 2.17 -16.88 -4.40
C LYS A 264 2.47 -16.97 -2.90
N ALA A 265 3.39 -16.16 -2.41
CA ALA A 265 3.74 -16.12 -1.00
C ALA A 265 2.63 -15.51 -0.12
N LEU A 266 1.83 -14.60 -0.66
CA LEU A 266 0.70 -13.99 0.03
C LEU A 266 -0.63 -14.72 -0.15
N ARG A 267 -0.69 -15.74 -1.01
CA ARG A 267 -1.91 -16.53 -1.25
C ARG A 267 -2.62 -17.01 0.04
N PRO A 268 -1.92 -17.48 1.09
CA PRO A 268 -2.57 -17.90 2.34
C PRO A 268 -3.17 -16.75 3.17
N LEU A 269 -2.84 -15.49 2.83
CA LEU A 269 -3.22 -14.27 3.55
C LEU A 269 -4.34 -13.49 2.83
N HIS A 270 -4.99 -14.10 1.83
CA HIS A 270 -6.06 -13.45 1.05
C HIS A 270 -7.21 -12.90 1.92
N ALA A 271 -7.39 -13.41 3.15
CA ALA A 271 -8.44 -12.97 4.07
C ALA A 271 -8.20 -11.55 4.63
N VAL A 272 -6.95 -11.08 4.60
CA VAL A 272 -6.54 -9.77 5.15
C VAL A 272 -5.82 -8.90 4.12
N ILE A 273 -5.37 -9.49 3.02
CA ILE A 273 -4.71 -8.81 1.90
C ILE A 273 -5.64 -8.81 0.67
N ARG A 274 -5.83 -7.64 0.07
CA ARG A 274 -6.58 -7.48 -1.18
C ARG A 274 -5.73 -7.96 -2.35
N LEU A 275 -5.91 -9.21 -2.78
CA LEU A 275 -5.15 -9.79 -3.90
C LEU A 275 -5.81 -9.56 -5.28
N SER A 276 -7.10 -9.24 -5.33
CA SER A 276 -7.85 -8.97 -6.58
C SER A 276 -8.07 -7.46 -6.76
N GLY A 277 -7.76 -6.95 -7.95
CA GLY A 277 -7.82 -5.51 -8.27
C GLY A 277 -9.08 -5.06 -9.01
N ASN A 278 -10.22 -5.75 -8.83
CA ASN A 278 -11.41 -5.51 -9.65
C ASN A 278 -12.49 -4.63 -9.01
N ASP A 279 -12.29 -4.13 -7.79
CA ASP A 279 -13.42 -3.55 -7.05
C ASP A 279 -13.35 -2.03 -6.99
N ASP A 280 -14.48 -1.45 -7.38
CA ASP A 280 -14.77 -0.03 -7.43
C ASP A 280 -14.70 0.65 -6.05
N ALA A 281 -14.61 1.97 -6.12
CA ALA A 281 -14.36 2.92 -5.04
C ALA A 281 -15.04 2.61 -3.69
N SER A 282 -14.26 2.12 -2.72
CA SER A 282 -14.50 2.42 -1.31
C SER A 282 -13.22 2.95 -0.68
N SER A 283 -13.40 3.97 0.16
CA SER A 283 -12.44 4.90 0.78
C SER A 283 -11.43 4.26 1.74
N SER A 284 -10.85 3.12 1.37
CA SER A 284 -9.82 2.48 2.20
C SER A 284 -8.48 3.19 2.04
N PHE A 285 -7.97 3.74 3.15
CA PHE A 285 -6.66 4.37 3.30
C PHE A 285 -5.46 3.42 3.07
N SER A 286 -5.70 2.17 2.61
CA SER A 286 -4.66 1.21 2.31
C SER A 286 -4.97 0.45 1.01
N PRO A 287 -4.07 0.46 0.01
CA PRO A 287 -4.28 -0.25 -1.25
C PRO A 287 -4.08 -1.77 -1.13
N PHE A 288 -3.48 -2.25 -0.03
CA PHE A 288 -3.02 -3.65 0.09
C PHE A 288 -3.85 -4.50 1.05
N PHE A 289 -4.48 -3.89 2.04
CA PHE A 289 -5.15 -4.60 3.13
C PHE A 289 -6.65 -4.36 3.10
N TYR A 290 -7.45 -5.35 3.47
CA TYR A 290 -8.90 -5.15 3.61
C TYR A 290 -9.19 -4.07 4.66
N HIS A 291 -8.47 -4.10 5.78
CA HIS A 291 -8.54 -3.10 6.83
C HIS A 291 -7.14 -2.74 7.36
N SER A 292 -6.94 -1.48 7.76
CA SER A 292 -5.63 -0.96 8.23
C SER A 292 -5.14 -1.61 9.53
N SER A 293 -6.04 -2.15 10.36
CA SER A 293 -5.69 -2.82 11.62
C SER A 293 -4.74 -4.01 11.45
N PHE A 294 -4.76 -4.70 10.30
CA PHE A 294 -3.80 -5.77 10.05
C PHE A 294 -2.39 -5.22 9.78
N ALA A 295 -2.27 -4.13 9.00
CA ALA A 295 -0.99 -3.46 8.79
C ALA A 295 -0.42 -2.92 10.12
N ASN A 296 -1.27 -2.26 10.91
CA ASN A 296 -0.90 -1.73 12.22
C ASN A 296 -0.46 -2.87 13.15
N PHE A 297 -1.17 -4.01 13.17
CA PHE A 297 -0.75 -5.19 13.93
C PHE A 297 0.66 -5.67 13.55
N LEU A 298 0.99 -5.73 12.25
CA LEU A 298 2.32 -6.13 11.78
C LEU A 298 3.41 -5.10 12.10
N GLU A 299 3.06 -3.82 12.14
CA GLU A 299 3.96 -2.71 12.49
C GLU A 299 4.22 -2.65 14.02
N ASP A 300 3.17 -2.83 14.84
CA ASP A 300 3.25 -2.77 16.30
C ASP A 300 3.82 -4.05 16.92
N GLN A 301 3.57 -5.22 16.31
CA GLN A 301 4.07 -6.52 16.78
C GLN A 301 5.18 -7.01 15.86
N SER A 302 6.42 -6.61 16.17
CA SER A 302 7.61 -7.01 15.38
C SER A 302 7.84 -8.52 15.35
N GLN A 303 7.30 -9.29 16.31
CA GLN A 303 7.34 -10.75 16.34
C GLN A 303 5.92 -11.33 16.50
N PRO A 304 5.11 -11.38 15.43
CA PRO A 304 3.73 -11.86 15.52
C PRO A 304 3.63 -13.37 15.78
N LEU A 305 4.65 -14.15 15.42
CA LEU A 305 4.79 -15.58 15.72
C LEU A 305 6.22 -15.88 16.19
N PRO A 306 6.47 -16.98 16.93
CA PRO A 306 7.82 -17.33 17.39
C PRO A 306 8.87 -17.41 16.28
N ASP A 307 8.49 -17.90 15.09
CA ASP A 307 9.33 -18.06 13.90
C ASP A 307 9.19 -16.95 12.86
N VAL A 308 8.39 -15.91 13.15
CA VAL A 308 8.15 -14.78 12.23
C VAL A 308 8.53 -13.47 12.91
N THR A 309 9.46 -12.76 12.29
CA THR A 309 9.80 -11.38 12.65
C THR A 309 9.54 -10.49 11.46
N ILE A 310 8.76 -9.43 11.64
CA ILE A 310 8.49 -8.40 10.64
C ILE A 310 9.36 -7.20 10.96
N ASN A 311 10.18 -6.78 10.00
CA ASN A 311 10.96 -5.56 10.10
C ASN A 311 10.79 -4.71 8.83
N VAL A 312 10.05 -3.60 8.97
CA VAL A 312 9.78 -2.67 7.86
C VAL A 312 11.07 -2.06 7.31
N GLN A 313 12.05 -1.71 8.16
CA GLN A 313 13.36 -1.21 7.71
C GLN A 313 14.12 -2.23 6.87
N LYS A 314 13.98 -3.53 7.16
CA LYS A 314 14.57 -4.60 6.36
C LYS A 314 13.91 -4.75 4.99
N GLY A 315 12.59 -4.57 4.90
CA GLY A 315 11.85 -4.50 3.64
C GLY A 315 12.26 -3.29 2.82
N LEU A 316 12.24 -2.11 3.44
CA LEU A 316 12.65 -0.84 2.86
C LEU A 316 14.07 -0.91 2.29
N LYS A 317 15.00 -1.48 3.05
CA LYS A 317 16.40 -1.71 2.64
C LYS A 317 16.49 -2.54 1.34
N ARG A 318 15.71 -3.61 1.22
CA ARG A 318 15.70 -4.46 0.01
C ARG A 318 15.15 -3.70 -1.19
N VAL A 319 14.03 -3.00 -1.03
CA VAL A 319 13.44 -2.21 -2.12
C VAL A 319 14.38 -1.09 -2.55
N LEU A 320 14.98 -0.35 -1.61
CA LEU A 320 15.91 0.73 -1.89
C LEU A 320 17.16 0.23 -2.62
N ALA A 321 17.75 -0.89 -2.20
CA ALA A 321 18.88 -1.50 -2.90
C ALA A 321 18.51 -1.89 -4.34
N GLY A 322 17.32 -2.47 -4.52
CA GLY A 322 16.75 -2.76 -5.83
C GLY A 322 16.60 -1.51 -6.69
N CYS A 323 16.13 -0.41 -6.10
CA CYS A 323 16.00 0.87 -6.79
C CYS A 323 17.35 1.41 -7.24
N LEU A 324 18.35 1.49 -6.35
CA LEU A 324 19.69 1.98 -6.71
C LEU A 324 20.33 1.13 -7.82
N LYS A 325 20.12 -0.19 -7.79
CA LYS A 325 20.56 -1.09 -8.86
C LYS A 325 19.82 -0.85 -10.18
N ALA A 326 18.53 -0.54 -10.15
CA ALA A 326 17.76 -0.21 -11.35
C ALA A 326 18.20 1.14 -11.93
N LEU A 327 18.49 2.13 -11.07
CA LEU A 327 18.96 3.46 -11.46
C LEU A 327 20.34 3.41 -12.12
N SER A 328 21.24 2.52 -11.67
CA SER A 328 22.58 2.40 -12.29
C SER A 328 22.56 1.88 -13.74
N ALA A 329 21.42 1.35 -14.21
CA ALA A 329 21.23 0.96 -15.61
C ALA A 329 20.59 2.07 -16.47
N VAL A 330 20.18 3.20 -15.86
CA VAL A 330 19.56 4.32 -16.58
C VAL A 330 20.62 5.10 -17.34
N THR A 331 20.30 5.46 -18.59
CA THR A 331 21.16 6.26 -19.46
C THR A 331 20.38 7.40 -20.11
N MET A 332 21.09 8.44 -20.55
CA MET A 332 20.50 9.59 -21.24
C MET A 332 19.72 9.21 -22.50
N ASP A 333 20.08 8.12 -23.18
CA ASP A 333 19.48 7.70 -24.46
C ASP A 333 18.64 6.41 -24.40
N GLY A 334 18.71 5.64 -23.31
CA GLY A 334 17.92 4.40 -23.15
C GLY A 334 16.41 4.60 -23.06
N GLN A 335 15.60 3.63 -23.49
CA GLN A 335 14.15 3.67 -23.27
C GLN A 335 13.81 3.23 -21.83
N VAL A 336 13.02 4.04 -21.11
CA VAL A 336 12.48 3.69 -19.78
C VAL A 336 11.10 3.05 -19.95
N CYS A 337 11.08 1.80 -20.41
CA CYS A 337 9.82 1.06 -20.61
C CYS A 337 9.43 0.25 -19.38
N ASP A 338 10.40 -0.13 -18.56
CA ASP A 338 10.20 -1.05 -17.46
C ASP A 338 9.63 -0.37 -16.22
N GLU A 339 8.52 -0.89 -15.71
CA GLU A 339 7.73 -0.30 -14.61
C GLU A 339 8.54 -0.16 -13.32
N HIS A 340 9.37 -1.15 -12.99
CA HIS A 340 10.24 -1.08 -11.82
C HIS A 340 11.30 0.04 -11.93
N ILE A 341 11.79 0.37 -13.12
CA ILE A 341 12.71 1.52 -13.30
C ILE A 341 11.96 2.83 -13.09
N LYS A 342 10.74 2.95 -13.63
CA LYS A 342 9.88 4.13 -13.41
C LYS A 342 9.59 4.33 -11.93
N PHE A 343 9.25 3.26 -11.23
CA PHE A 343 9.09 3.28 -9.77
C PHE A 343 10.37 3.75 -9.08
N SER A 344 11.52 3.20 -9.47
CA SER A 344 12.81 3.60 -8.89
C SER A 344 13.08 5.08 -9.09
N LEU A 345 12.95 5.61 -10.32
CA LEU A 345 13.14 7.02 -10.63
C LEU A 345 12.29 7.94 -9.75
N ASN A 346 11.04 7.55 -9.50
CA ASN A 346 10.07 8.39 -8.79
C ASN A 346 10.14 8.26 -7.26
N LYS A 347 10.47 7.07 -6.74
CA LYS A 347 10.24 6.73 -5.33
C LYS A 347 11.51 6.49 -4.52
N TRP A 348 12.68 6.34 -5.16
CA TRP A 348 13.93 6.14 -4.41
C TRP A 348 14.22 7.22 -3.36
N PRO A 349 13.94 8.53 -3.55
CA PRO A 349 14.25 9.55 -2.53
C PRO A 349 13.34 9.44 -1.31
N ILE A 350 12.07 9.05 -1.52
CA ILE A 350 11.10 8.81 -0.44
C ILE A 350 11.53 7.58 0.38
N LEU A 351 11.90 6.51 -0.32
CA LEU A 351 12.40 5.30 0.34
C LEU A 351 13.72 5.58 1.06
N TRP A 352 14.55 6.45 0.49
CA TRP A 352 15.76 6.93 1.14
C TRP A 352 15.41 7.66 2.42
N SER A 353 14.55 8.68 2.41
CA SER A 353 14.26 9.48 3.61
C SER A 353 13.67 8.66 4.77
N GLN A 354 12.86 7.65 4.47
CA GLN A 354 12.27 6.74 5.46
C GLN A 354 13.25 5.71 6.04
N TRP A 355 14.40 5.49 5.38
CA TRP A 355 15.36 4.49 5.79
C TRP A 355 16.24 4.98 6.93
N GLU A 356 16.36 4.17 7.99
CA GLU A 356 17.18 4.46 9.16
C GLU A 356 18.58 3.83 9.04
N PRO A 357 19.65 4.65 8.93
CA PRO A 357 20.99 4.11 8.73
C PRO A 357 21.52 3.33 9.94
N ILE A 358 21.17 3.71 11.17
CA ILE A 358 21.72 3.13 12.43
C ILE A 358 21.52 1.60 12.48
N ALA A 359 20.40 1.12 11.95
CA ALA A 359 20.07 -0.30 11.91
C ALA A 359 20.93 -1.09 10.89
N ASP A 360 21.77 -0.43 10.09
CA ASP A 360 22.52 -1.03 8.99
C ASP A 360 24.03 -1.04 9.21
N ALA A 361 24.64 -2.22 9.11
CA ALA A 361 26.09 -2.40 9.18
C ALA A 361 26.83 -1.95 7.89
N ASP A 362 26.11 -1.68 6.79
CA ASP A 362 26.71 -1.38 5.48
C ASP A 362 26.17 -0.08 4.84
N GLN A 363 26.06 0.99 5.64
CA GLN A 363 25.64 2.32 5.17
C GLN A 363 26.52 2.84 4.00
N SER A 364 27.80 2.45 3.96
CA SER A 364 28.76 2.89 2.93
C SER A 364 28.41 2.37 1.53
N SER A 365 27.84 1.17 1.40
CA SER A 365 27.51 0.62 0.08
C SER A 365 26.37 1.38 -0.60
N TYR A 366 25.38 1.85 0.15
CA TYR A 366 24.28 2.67 -0.37
C TYR A 366 24.77 4.04 -0.86
N LEU A 367 25.60 4.71 -0.06
CA LEU A 367 26.21 5.99 -0.46
C LEU A 367 27.09 5.82 -1.71
N LYS A 368 27.90 4.76 -1.78
CA LYS A 368 28.72 4.44 -2.96
C LYS A 368 27.87 4.10 -4.19
N ALA A 369 26.78 3.36 -4.01
CA ALA A 369 25.85 3.05 -5.11
C ALA A 369 25.20 4.33 -5.65
N LEU A 370 24.84 5.27 -4.78
CA LEU A 370 24.30 6.56 -5.18
C LEU A 370 25.35 7.41 -5.92
N LEU A 371 26.60 7.45 -5.44
CA LEU A 371 27.72 8.10 -6.15
C LEU A 371 28.00 7.50 -7.53
N ALA A 372 27.86 6.18 -7.68
CA ALA A 372 28.07 5.50 -8.95
C ALA A 372 26.91 5.67 -9.93
N THR A 373 25.76 6.19 -9.48
CA THR A 373 24.57 6.37 -10.31
C THR A 373 24.68 7.66 -11.11
N ASP A 374 24.38 7.59 -12.42
CA ASP A 374 24.22 8.78 -13.26
C ASP A 374 22.90 9.48 -12.91
N LEU A 375 22.94 10.29 -11.85
CA LEU A 375 21.79 11.01 -11.34
C LEU A 375 21.30 12.05 -12.34
N THR A 376 22.18 12.64 -13.15
CA THR A 376 21.77 13.54 -14.26
C THR A 376 20.84 12.82 -15.22
N ALA A 377 21.20 11.60 -15.66
CA ALA A 377 20.33 10.80 -16.49
C ALA A 377 19.04 10.41 -15.79
N CYS A 378 19.11 10.02 -14.52
CA CYS A 378 17.92 9.67 -13.75
C CYS A 378 16.94 10.85 -13.67
N PHE A 379 17.40 12.05 -13.29
CA PHE A 379 16.55 13.23 -13.18
C PHE A 379 15.99 13.69 -14.52
N ALA A 380 16.80 13.68 -15.59
CA ALA A 380 16.31 14.00 -16.93
C ALA A 380 15.22 13.02 -17.39
N ARG A 381 15.36 11.72 -17.04
CA ARG A 381 14.32 10.71 -17.32
C ARG A 381 13.07 10.88 -16.47
N SER A 382 13.24 11.26 -15.20
CA SER A 382 12.16 11.52 -14.23
C SER A 382 11.20 12.58 -14.78
N MET A 383 11.72 13.72 -15.22
CA MET A 383 10.94 14.85 -15.75
C MET A 383 10.18 14.54 -17.04
N MET A 384 10.59 13.52 -17.80
CA MET A 384 9.91 13.11 -19.03
C MET A 384 8.69 12.21 -18.77
N HIS A 385 8.51 11.68 -17.56
CA HIS A 385 7.40 10.77 -17.26
C HIS A 385 6.16 11.56 -16.81
N HIS A 386 5.08 11.50 -17.59
CA HIS A 386 3.84 12.22 -17.28
C HIS A 386 3.16 11.70 -15.99
N GLY A 387 2.74 12.62 -15.11
CA GLY A 387 1.56 12.43 -14.26
C GLY A 387 1.73 12.30 -12.74
N THR A 388 2.94 12.34 -12.16
CA THR A 388 3.14 12.28 -10.69
C THR A 388 4.35 13.09 -10.21
N PRO A 389 4.40 13.58 -8.95
CA PRO A 389 5.62 14.12 -8.35
C PRO A 389 6.76 13.10 -8.49
N ASP A 390 7.83 13.53 -9.13
CA ASP A 390 8.92 12.68 -9.55
C ASP A 390 10.12 12.78 -8.59
N GLY A 391 11.12 11.90 -8.72
CA GLY A 391 12.20 11.81 -7.74
C GLY A 391 13.05 13.07 -7.65
N LEU A 392 13.15 13.86 -8.73
CA LEU A 392 13.89 15.13 -8.71
C LEU A 392 13.21 16.12 -7.76
N LEU A 393 11.89 16.26 -7.83
CA LEU A 393 11.14 17.21 -6.99
C LEU A 393 11.35 16.95 -5.50
N PHE A 394 11.52 15.69 -5.08
CA PHE A 394 11.85 15.34 -3.70
C PHE A 394 13.28 15.69 -3.29
N CYS A 395 14.20 15.81 -4.24
CA CYS A 395 15.61 16.14 -3.98
C CYS A 395 15.90 17.64 -3.98
N LEU A 396 15.01 18.48 -4.55
CA LEU A 396 15.23 19.92 -4.66
C LEU A 396 15.16 20.66 -3.31
N PRO A 397 14.18 20.43 -2.42
CA PRO A 397 14.10 21.17 -1.16
C PRO A 397 15.35 21.01 -0.30
N GLY A 398 15.95 22.13 0.08
CA GLY A 398 17.17 22.18 0.88
C GLY A 398 18.43 21.69 0.16
N LEU A 399 18.44 21.61 -1.18
CA LEU A 399 19.55 21.08 -2.00
C LEU A 399 20.91 21.70 -1.64
N TYR A 400 20.93 23.00 -1.35
CA TYR A 400 22.14 23.75 -0.99
C TYR A 400 22.35 23.91 0.52
N ASN A 401 21.46 23.33 1.33
CA ASN A 401 21.59 23.32 2.78
C ASN A 401 22.21 21.99 3.25
N SER A 402 23.50 22.02 3.58
CA SER A 402 24.27 20.84 3.99
C SER A 402 23.71 20.06 5.19
N THR A 403 22.80 20.67 5.96
CA THR A 403 22.15 20.06 7.14
C THR A 403 20.67 19.74 6.97
N ARG A 404 20.03 20.20 5.86
CA ARG A 404 18.59 20.06 5.63
C ARG A 404 18.21 19.38 4.30
N THR A 405 19.16 18.80 3.56
CA THR A 405 18.79 17.99 2.38
C THR A 405 18.01 16.74 2.80
N ASN A 406 16.95 16.38 2.06
CA ASN A 406 16.17 15.15 2.31
C ASN A 406 16.98 13.84 2.28
N ILE A 407 18.23 13.89 1.81
CA ILE A 407 19.18 12.78 1.82
C ILE A 407 19.88 12.63 3.19
N VAL A 408 20.11 13.73 3.92
CA VAL A 408 20.95 13.79 5.12
C VAL A 408 20.20 14.24 6.38
N THR A 409 19.10 14.98 6.26
CA THR A 409 18.33 15.49 7.42
C THR A 409 17.94 14.37 8.37
N ASP A 410 18.20 14.59 9.67
CA ASP A 410 17.85 13.68 10.78
C ASP A 410 18.46 12.26 10.70
N LYS A 411 19.52 12.08 9.88
CA LYS A 411 20.20 10.78 9.73
C LYS A 411 21.59 10.76 10.35
N PRO A 412 21.80 9.92 11.38
CA PRO A 412 23.14 9.68 11.90
C PRO A 412 23.86 8.66 11.02
N PHE A 413 24.53 9.16 9.99
CA PHE A 413 25.52 8.36 9.26
C PHE A 413 26.72 8.15 10.17
N SER A 414 27.01 6.89 10.51
CA SER A 414 28.21 6.50 11.27
C SER A 414 29.46 6.42 10.38
N VAL A 415 29.30 6.66 9.08
CA VAL A 415 30.31 6.59 8.02
C VAL A 415 31.11 7.89 7.94
N CYS A 416 32.29 7.83 7.32
CA CYS A 416 33.18 8.96 7.09
C CYS A 416 32.43 10.19 6.54
N PRO A 417 32.48 11.37 7.20
CA PRO A 417 31.81 12.59 6.76
C PRO A 417 32.09 12.98 5.31
N THR A 418 33.31 12.69 4.83
CA THR A 418 33.72 12.92 3.43
C THR A 418 32.83 12.22 2.40
N LEU A 419 32.35 11.01 2.68
CA LEU A 419 31.50 10.28 1.74
C LEU A 419 30.11 10.91 1.62
N VAL A 420 29.61 11.49 2.71
CA VAL A 420 28.34 12.23 2.70
C VAL A 420 28.50 13.53 1.93
N GLU A 421 29.61 14.25 2.11
CA GLU A 421 29.95 15.46 1.36
C GLU A 421 30.08 15.17 -0.16
N ASP A 422 30.71 14.05 -0.52
CA ASP A 422 30.82 13.61 -1.92
C ASP A 422 29.43 13.36 -2.52
N VAL A 423 28.52 12.70 -1.77
CA VAL A 423 27.15 12.43 -2.23
C VAL A 423 26.36 13.72 -2.41
N LEU A 424 26.49 14.67 -1.49
CA LEU A 424 25.85 15.98 -1.60
C LEU A 424 26.36 16.76 -2.82
N SER A 425 27.68 16.75 -3.04
CA SER A 425 28.30 17.38 -4.21
C SER A 425 27.87 16.70 -5.51
N HIS A 426 27.78 15.37 -5.52
CA HIS A 426 27.27 14.59 -6.65
C HIS A 426 25.81 14.93 -6.95
N LEU A 427 24.95 15.02 -5.92
CA LEU A 427 23.55 15.42 -6.07
C LEU A 427 23.43 16.83 -6.68
N GLN A 428 24.11 17.81 -6.08
CA GLN A 428 24.08 19.21 -6.53
C GLN A 428 24.56 19.35 -7.97
N SER A 429 25.73 18.79 -8.30
CA SER A 429 26.26 18.81 -9.67
C SER A 429 25.35 18.10 -10.66
N SER A 430 24.73 16.99 -10.26
CA SER A 430 23.81 16.22 -11.11
C SER A 430 22.52 16.96 -11.41
N VAL A 431 21.93 17.64 -10.41
CA VAL A 431 20.74 18.50 -10.59
C VAL A 431 21.08 19.66 -11.52
N ASN A 432 22.21 20.33 -11.30
CA ASN A 432 22.65 21.45 -12.14
C ASN A 432 22.85 21.02 -13.59
N ALA A 433 23.55 19.91 -13.81
CA ALA A 433 23.76 19.34 -15.14
C ALA A 433 22.44 18.91 -15.80
N CYS A 434 21.49 18.41 -15.01
CA CYS A 434 20.17 18.03 -15.49
C CYS A 434 19.39 19.24 -16.03
N PHE A 435 19.32 20.35 -15.29
CA PHE A 435 18.66 21.56 -15.78
C PHE A 435 19.37 22.17 -16.99
N LEU A 436 20.71 22.17 -17.01
CA LEU A 436 21.46 22.60 -18.20
C LEU A 436 21.12 21.75 -19.44
N HIS A 437 20.91 20.46 -19.25
CA HIS A 437 20.54 19.56 -20.33
C HIS A 437 19.10 19.75 -20.80
N VAL A 438 18.15 19.92 -19.87
CA VAL A 438 16.72 20.10 -20.19
C VAL A 438 16.43 21.47 -20.80
N LEU A 439 17.15 22.51 -20.38
CA LEU A 439 17.08 23.85 -20.95
C LEU A 439 17.84 23.97 -22.28
N ASN A 440 18.49 22.90 -22.75
CA ASN A 440 19.13 22.91 -24.06
C ASN A 440 18.07 22.88 -25.19
N PRO A 441 18.11 23.84 -26.13
CA PRO A 441 17.15 23.94 -27.25
C PRO A 441 17.00 22.66 -28.10
N GLU A 442 18.10 21.94 -28.35
CA GLU A 442 18.10 20.72 -29.16
C GLU A 442 17.44 19.53 -28.43
N TRP A 443 17.60 19.49 -27.11
CA TRP A 443 17.04 18.44 -26.29
C TRP A 443 15.52 18.58 -26.18
N PHE A 444 15.05 19.81 -25.98
CA PHE A 444 13.63 20.10 -25.84
C PHE A 444 12.82 19.78 -27.11
N THR A 445 13.34 20.19 -28.27
CA THR A 445 12.68 20.01 -29.57
C THR A 445 12.60 18.54 -30.01
N SER A 446 13.60 17.73 -29.67
CA SER A 446 13.67 16.33 -30.08
C SER A 446 12.77 15.38 -29.27
N ARG A 447 12.33 15.76 -28.06
CA ARG A 447 11.66 14.83 -27.12
C ARG A 447 10.25 15.20 -26.65
N ARG A 448 9.64 16.29 -27.16
CA ARG A 448 8.26 16.74 -26.81
C ARG A 448 8.01 16.80 -25.30
N THR A 449 8.94 17.39 -24.55
CA THR A 449 8.82 17.59 -23.11
C THR A 449 7.61 18.49 -22.80
N ASN A 450 6.88 18.21 -21.72
CA ASN A 450 5.75 19.05 -21.31
C ASN A 450 6.29 20.31 -20.59
N PRO A 451 6.11 21.53 -21.14
CA PRO A 451 6.60 22.78 -20.55
C PRO A 451 6.19 22.94 -19.08
N ARG A 452 4.95 22.56 -18.77
CA ARG A 452 4.36 22.66 -17.42
C ARG A 452 5.02 21.75 -16.38
N LEU A 453 5.54 20.59 -16.78
CA LEU A 453 6.26 19.73 -15.83
C LEU A 453 7.66 20.29 -15.57
N VAL A 454 8.30 20.84 -16.59
CA VAL A 454 9.62 21.47 -16.45
C VAL A 454 9.52 22.74 -15.61
N SER A 455 8.47 23.55 -15.78
CA SER A 455 8.25 24.79 -15.01
C SER A 455 8.14 24.53 -13.51
N ILE A 456 7.42 23.49 -13.08
CA ILE A 456 7.31 23.11 -11.66
C ILE A 456 8.69 22.83 -11.05
N HIS A 457 9.50 21.99 -11.72
CA HIS A 457 10.84 21.66 -11.25
C HIS A 457 11.76 22.88 -11.27
N LEU A 458 11.71 23.65 -12.35
CA LEU A 458 12.53 24.84 -12.53
C LEU A 458 12.22 25.90 -11.47
N TYR A 459 10.94 26.12 -11.15
CA TYR A 459 10.51 27.02 -10.10
C TYR A 459 11.15 26.67 -8.75
N VAL A 460 10.96 25.44 -8.27
CA VAL A 460 11.53 24.99 -6.98
C VAL A 460 13.05 25.09 -6.97
N TYR A 461 13.70 24.71 -8.07
CA TYR A 461 15.15 24.82 -8.20
C TYR A 461 15.65 26.27 -8.20
N MET A 462 14.94 27.18 -8.87
CA MET A 462 15.25 28.61 -8.84
C MET A 462 15.09 29.20 -7.44
N CYS A 463 14.05 28.83 -6.70
CA CYS A 463 13.88 29.24 -5.31
C CYS A 463 15.08 28.83 -4.45
N GLU A 464 15.56 27.59 -4.61
CA GLU A 464 16.74 27.09 -3.89
C GLU A 464 18.03 27.84 -4.26
N ILE A 465 18.26 28.11 -5.55
CA ILE A 465 19.42 28.89 -5.99
C ILE A 465 19.34 30.33 -5.50
N LEU A 466 18.18 30.97 -5.56
CA LEU A 466 18.01 32.35 -5.11
C LEU A 466 18.16 32.49 -3.60
N LYS A 467 17.65 31.52 -2.82
CA LYS A 467 17.76 31.50 -1.36
C LYS A 467 19.20 31.36 -0.88
N HIS A 468 20.01 30.56 -1.58
CA HIS A 468 21.37 30.21 -1.15
C HIS A 468 22.50 30.85 -1.97
N HIS A 469 22.19 31.49 -3.10
CA HIS A 469 23.13 32.10 -4.06
C HIS A 469 24.41 31.28 -4.36
N PRO A 470 24.32 30.00 -4.74
CA PRO A 470 25.46 29.26 -5.25
C PRO A 470 25.88 29.82 -6.62
N VAL A 471 26.91 30.68 -6.62
CA VAL A 471 27.36 31.46 -7.80
C VAL A 471 27.44 30.65 -9.10
N PRO A 472 28.09 29.46 -9.15
CA PRO A 472 28.18 28.70 -10.40
C PRO A 472 26.82 28.22 -10.91
N ALA A 473 25.89 27.83 -10.03
CA ALA A 473 24.59 27.32 -10.43
C ALA A 473 23.67 28.44 -10.93
N PHE A 474 23.69 29.60 -10.26
CA PHE A 474 22.95 30.79 -10.68
C PHE A 474 23.38 31.24 -12.08
N ASP A 475 24.69 31.43 -12.29
CA ASP A 475 25.22 31.90 -13.58
C ASP A 475 24.92 30.91 -14.71
N ASN A 476 25.07 29.61 -14.45
CA ASN A 476 24.79 28.55 -15.41
C ASN A 476 23.31 28.52 -15.85
N VAL A 477 22.38 28.68 -14.91
CA VAL A 477 20.94 28.71 -15.23
C VAL A 477 20.59 29.95 -16.03
N VAL A 478 21.10 31.12 -15.64
CA VAL A 478 20.89 32.38 -16.38
C VAL A 478 21.44 32.27 -17.82
N GLN A 479 22.63 31.69 -17.99
CA GLN A 479 23.20 31.45 -19.32
C GLN A 479 22.39 30.45 -20.15
N ALA A 480 21.91 29.36 -19.56
CA ALA A 480 21.09 28.38 -20.27
C ALA A 480 19.75 28.98 -20.72
N LEU A 481 19.09 29.74 -19.84
CA LEU A 481 17.86 30.47 -20.17
C LEU A 481 18.08 31.52 -21.26
N ARG A 482 19.24 32.19 -21.26
CA ARG A 482 19.60 33.12 -22.34
C ARG A 482 19.77 32.39 -23.68
N GLY A 483 20.51 31.29 -23.70
CA GLY A 483 20.66 30.47 -24.90
C GLY A 483 19.31 29.97 -25.41
N LEU A 484 18.38 29.62 -24.52
CA LEU A 484 17.02 29.25 -24.86
C LEU A 484 16.22 30.42 -25.46
N LEU A 485 16.33 31.62 -24.89
CA LEU A 485 15.70 32.84 -25.40
C LEU A 485 16.22 33.18 -26.82
N GLU A 486 17.53 33.10 -27.05
CA GLU A 486 18.16 33.42 -28.33
C GLU A 486 17.81 32.43 -29.45
N THR A 487 17.62 31.16 -29.11
CA THR A 487 17.43 30.09 -30.11
C THR A 487 15.98 29.63 -30.27
N GLN A 488 15.15 29.74 -29.22
CA GLN A 488 13.77 29.26 -29.14
C GLN A 488 12.89 30.20 -28.30
N GLU A 489 12.85 31.49 -28.66
CA GLU A 489 12.13 32.56 -27.94
C GLU A 489 10.68 32.18 -27.55
N LYS A 490 9.94 31.54 -28.47
CA LYS A 490 8.56 31.11 -28.21
C LYS A 490 8.46 30.19 -27.00
N PHE A 491 9.38 29.23 -26.91
CA PHE A 491 9.38 28.26 -25.82
C PHE A 491 9.86 28.86 -24.51
N PHE A 492 10.83 29.78 -24.56
CA PHE A 492 11.22 30.56 -23.38
C PHE A 492 10.01 31.30 -22.79
N LYS A 493 9.17 31.92 -23.63
CA LYS A 493 7.94 32.59 -23.19
C LYS A 493 6.92 31.62 -22.59
N GLU A 494 6.68 30.47 -23.23
CA GLU A 494 5.80 29.43 -22.69
C GLU A 494 6.29 28.94 -21.32
N LEU A 495 7.59 28.73 -21.15
CA LEU A 495 8.19 28.31 -19.87
C LEU A 495 8.06 29.39 -18.80
N GLU A 496 8.28 30.66 -19.15
CA GLU A 496 8.12 31.81 -18.23
C GLU A 496 6.67 31.97 -17.78
N GLU A 497 5.70 31.90 -18.69
CA GLU A 497 4.26 31.94 -18.39
C GLU A 497 3.86 30.79 -17.45
N GLU A 498 4.32 29.57 -17.71
CA GLU A 498 4.02 28.41 -16.88
C GLU A 498 4.66 28.49 -15.48
N VAL A 499 5.85 29.13 -15.34
CA VAL A 499 6.45 29.41 -14.04
C VAL A 499 5.65 30.50 -13.29
N GLU A 500 5.19 31.53 -14.00
CA GLU A 500 4.32 32.57 -13.43
C GLU A 500 2.99 31.98 -12.94
N GLU A 501 2.41 31.00 -13.64
CA GLU A 501 1.24 30.26 -13.14
C GLU A 501 1.53 29.44 -11.87
N GLN A 502 2.75 28.89 -11.70
CA GLN A 502 3.12 28.19 -10.46
C GLN A 502 3.22 29.16 -9.28
N VAL A 503 3.71 30.38 -9.52
CA VAL A 503 3.79 31.46 -8.52
C VAL A 503 2.41 31.86 -8.02
N MET A 504 1.39 31.87 -8.90
CA MET A 504 0.04 32.33 -8.55
C MET A 504 -0.82 31.28 -7.82
N MET A 505 -0.29 30.06 -7.60
CA MET A 505 -0.95 29.02 -6.81
C MET A 505 -0.68 29.26 -5.31
N PRO A 506 -1.69 29.23 -4.43
CA PRO A 506 -1.48 29.52 -3.01
C PRO A 506 -0.51 28.51 -2.38
N SER A 507 0.65 28.99 -1.93
CA SER A 507 1.58 28.21 -1.12
C SER A 507 0.94 27.88 0.24
N LEU A 508 1.21 26.66 0.74
CA LEU A 508 0.80 26.23 2.08
C LEU A 508 1.78 26.71 3.18
N ASN A 509 2.86 27.41 2.81
CA ASN A 509 3.91 27.86 3.72
C ASN A 509 4.18 29.37 3.56
N ASP A 510 4.12 30.11 4.67
CA ASP A 510 4.40 31.56 4.74
C ASP A 510 5.87 31.93 4.36
N GLU A 511 6.78 30.94 4.23
CA GLU A 511 8.19 31.19 3.83
C GLU A 511 8.38 31.42 2.31
N ASP A 512 7.37 31.13 1.47
CA ASP A 512 7.49 31.20 0.01
C ASP A 512 7.12 32.59 -0.58
N GLU A 513 6.45 33.48 0.17
CA GLU A 513 5.97 34.78 -0.33
C GLU A 513 7.13 35.73 -0.77
N GLU A 514 8.33 35.61 -0.19
CA GLU A 514 9.50 36.40 -0.62
C GLU A 514 10.23 35.83 -1.85
N SER A 515 9.94 34.59 -2.23
CA SER A 515 10.63 33.90 -3.34
C SER A 515 10.06 34.25 -4.72
N GLU A 516 8.77 34.58 -4.78
CA GLU A 516 8.04 34.89 -6.02
C GLU A 516 8.61 36.09 -6.80
N PRO A 517 8.88 37.26 -6.17
CA PRO A 517 9.43 38.41 -6.90
C PRO A 517 10.86 38.16 -7.38
N ALA A 518 11.61 37.31 -6.67
CA ALA A 518 13.00 36.99 -6.97
C ALA A 518 13.12 36.05 -8.19
N VAL A 519 12.25 35.04 -8.31
CA VAL A 519 12.21 34.13 -9.47
C VAL A 519 11.88 34.91 -10.75
N MET A 520 10.84 35.74 -10.73
CA MET A 520 10.50 36.60 -11.88
C MET A 520 11.58 37.66 -12.14
N GLY A 521 12.32 38.07 -11.12
CA GLY A 521 13.52 38.90 -11.25
C GLY A 521 14.63 38.24 -12.09
N MET A 522 14.80 36.92 -12.00
CA MET A 522 15.78 36.18 -12.82
C MET A 522 15.40 36.17 -14.30
N PHE A 523 14.13 35.95 -14.65
CA PHE A 523 13.66 36.05 -16.04
C PHE A 523 13.82 37.47 -16.60
N LYS A 524 13.57 38.51 -15.79
CA LYS A 524 13.85 39.90 -16.17
C LYS A 524 15.34 40.14 -16.43
N LEU A 525 16.23 39.60 -15.57
CA LEU A 525 17.67 39.67 -15.76
C LEU A 525 18.11 38.99 -17.07
N VAL A 526 17.53 37.85 -17.43
CA VAL A 526 17.82 37.16 -18.69
C VAL A 526 17.46 38.04 -19.90
N ARG A 527 16.33 38.76 -19.86
CA ARG A 527 15.90 39.70 -20.92
C ARG A 527 16.79 40.94 -21.04
N GLN A 528 17.17 41.55 -19.91
CA GLN A 528 17.93 42.80 -19.86
C GLN A 528 19.34 42.74 -20.46
N VAL A 529 19.88 41.53 -20.70
CA VAL A 529 21.23 41.36 -21.26
C VAL A 529 21.20 40.96 -22.75
N VAL A 530 20.00 40.72 -23.31
CA VAL A 530 19.80 40.41 -24.74
C VAL A 530 19.33 41.64 -25.52
N GLU A 531 18.73 42.63 -24.85
CA GLU A 531 18.52 44.00 -25.34
C GLU A 531 19.82 44.83 -25.29
#